data_AF-A0ABD1MT84-F1
#
_entry.id   AF-A0ABD1MT84-F1
#
_cell.length_a   1.000
_cell.length_b   1.000
_cell.length_c   1.000
_cell.angle_alpha   90.00
_cell.angle_beta   90.00
_cell.angle_gamma   90.00
#
_symmetry.space_group_name_H-M   'P 1'
#
loop_
_entity.id
_entity.type
_entity.pdbx_description
1 polymer ?
#
loop_
_entity_poly.entity_id
_entity_poly.type
_entity_poly.pdbx_seq_one_letter_code
_entity_poly.pdbx_strand_id
1 'polypeptide(L)'
;MNVIVAFDLMERSFSEIPLPAVDLEEFQSCDFELRVLGDSLYLCIWPAEIWVMKEYKVQSSWTQTIDIPVDTTPNKFFYPICSTKCGDIVGTDFSSGLMKFNDEGQLLEYRSYVDDDRRYEPELVVYTESLLSPPSNND
;
A
#
# COMPACT_ATOMS: atom_id res chain seq x y z
N MET A 1 -14.03 16.79 10.74
CA MET A 1 -14.18 15.32 10.58
C MET A 1 -13.61 15.00 9.22
N ASN A 2 -12.59 14.15 9.15
CA ASN A 2 -11.93 13.79 7.89
C ASN A 2 -12.56 12.49 7.37
N VAL A 3 -12.84 12.45 6.07
CA VAL A 3 -13.50 11.32 5.40
C VAL A 3 -12.84 11.05 4.06
N ILE A 4 -12.97 9.81 3.58
CA ILE A 4 -12.67 9.47 2.18
C ILE A 4 -13.94 9.72 1.38
N VAL A 5 -13.82 10.42 0.25
CA VAL A 5 -14.94 10.66 -0.66
C VAL A 5 -14.84 9.71 -1.84
N ALA A 6 -15.82 8.82 -1.98
CA ALA A 6 -15.94 7.92 -3.12
C ALA A 6 -16.99 8.45 -4.11
N PHE A 7 -16.64 8.48 -5.39
CA PHE A 7 -17.56 8.80 -6.48
C PHE A 7 -17.99 7.52 -7.18
N ASP A 8 -19.29 7.23 -7.15
CA ASP A 8 -19.88 6.10 -7.86
C ASP A 8 -20.18 6.49 -9.31
N LEU A 9 -19.55 5.82 -10.28
CA LEU A 9 -19.74 6.11 -11.71
C LEU A 9 -21.12 5.70 -12.24
N MET A 10 -21.73 4.66 -11.66
CA MET A 10 -23.02 4.12 -12.09
C MET A 10 -24.15 4.99 -11.57
N GLU A 11 -24.13 5.28 -10.26
CA GLU A 11 -25.13 6.10 -9.59
C GLU A 11 -24.87 7.61 -9.74
N ARG A 12 -23.67 7.99 -10.23
CA ARG A 12 -23.22 9.38 -10.41
C ARG A 12 -23.37 10.20 -9.14
N SER A 13 -23.04 9.60 -8.01
CA SER A 13 -23.22 10.17 -6.69
C SER A 13 -21.95 10.05 -5.85
N PHE A 14 -21.82 10.95 -4.88
CA PHE A 14 -20.75 10.88 -3.89
C PHE A 14 -21.24 10.12 -2.66
N SER A 15 -20.34 9.35 -2.07
CA SER A 15 -20.55 8.73 -0.77
C SER A 15 -19.33 8.94 0.10
N GLU A 16 -19.57 9.13 1.38
CA GLU A 16 -18.52 9.27 2.38
C GLU A 16 -18.17 7.89 2.94
N ILE A 17 -16.88 7.65 3.09
CA ILE A 17 -16.32 6.47 3.73
C ILE A 17 -15.57 6.97 4.97
N PRO A 18 -15.89 6.45 6.16
CA PRO A 18 -15.21 6.85 7.38
C PRO A 18 -13.76 6.36 7.37
N LEU A 19 -12.84 7.19 7.84
CA LEU A 19 -11.45 6.80 8.11
C LEU A 19 -11.37 5.83 9.31
N PRO A 20 -10.28 5.08 9.48
CA PRO A 20 -10.02 4.35 10.71
C PRO A 20 -10.19 5.24 11.94
N ALA A 21 -10.52 4.66 13.09
CA ALA A 21 -10.63 5.40 14.35
C ALA A 21 -9.24 5.75 14.93
N VAL A 22 -8.44 6.46 14.14
CA VAL A 22 -7.11 6.96 14.48
C VAL A 22 -7.17 8.45 14.76
N ASP A 23 -6.34 8.92 15.69
CA ASP A 23 -6.21 10.35 15.96
C ASP A 23 -5.32 11.00 14.90
N LEU A 24 -5.96 11.60 13.89
CA LEU A 24 -5.27 12.26 12.79
C LEU A 24 -4.47 13.50 13.22
N GLU A 25 -4.69 14.02 14.43
CA GLU A 25 -3.86 15.12 14.95
C GLU A 25 -2.41 14.66 15.22
N GLU A 26 -2.20 13.37 15.49
CA GLU A 26 -0.86 12.79 15.64
C GLU A 26 -0.11 12.68 14.30
N PHE A 27 -0.85 12.72 13.18
CA PHE A 27 -0.35 12.48 11.82
C PHE A 27 -0.33 13.74 10.94
N GLN A 28 -0.32 14.95 11.53
CA GLN A 28 -0.37 16.22 10.78
C GLN A 28 0.78 16.43 9.77
N SER A 29 1.89 15.71 9.93
CA SER A 29 3.04 15.73 9.01
C SER A 29 3.18 14.46 8.17
N CYS A 30 2.18 13.59 8.17
CA CYS A 30 2.21 12.32 7.47
C CYS A 30 1.54 12.43 6.10
N ASP A 31 2.10 11.70 5.13
CA ASP A 31 1.49 11.53 3.82
C ASP A 31 0.48 10.38 3.87
N PHE A 32 -0.69 10.60 3.26
CA PHE A 32 -1.77 9.63 3.19
C PHE A 32 -1.93 9.13 1.76
N GLU A 33 -2.01 7.82 1.59
CA GLU A 33 -2.27 7.23 0.29
C GLU A 33 -3.35 6.15 0.37
N LEU A 34 -4.29 6.20 -0.57
CA LEU A 34 -5.29 5.15 -0.75
C LEU A 34 -4.86 4.21 -1.87
N ARG A 35 -4.87 2.91 -1.59
CA ARG A 35 -4.56 1.89 -2.58
C ARG A 35 -5.58 0.76 -2.54
N VAL A 36 -5.79 0.12 -3.68
CA VAL A 36 -6.55 -1.12 -3.77
C VAL A 36 -5.55 -2.25 -3.97
N LEU A 37 -5.49 -3.19 -3.03
CA LEU A 37 -4.62 -4.37 -3.12
C LEU A 37 -5.51 -5.61 -3.09
N GLY A 38 -5.53 -6.35 -4.20
CA GLY A 38 -6.53 -7.41 -4.41
C GLY A 38 -7.94 -6.83 -4.37
N ASP A 39 -8.79 -7.36 -3.48
CA ASP A 39 -10.20 -6.97 -3.35
C ASP A 39 -10.46 -6.01 -2.17
N SER A 40 -9.40 -5.48 -1.54
CA SER A 40 -9.51 -4.68 -0.32
C SER A 40 -8.96 -3.26 -0.52
N LEU A 41 -9.59 -2.30 0.16
CA LEU A 41 -9.14 -0.92 0.23
C LEU A 41 -8.15 -0.75 1.38
N TYR A 42 -7.00 -0.18 1.07
CA TYR A 42 -5.92 0.12 2.01
C TYR A 42 -5.74 1.63 2.15
N LEU A 43 -5.50 2.06 3.39
CA LEU A 43 -5.05 3.40 3.73
C LEU A 43 -3.63 3.28 4.28
N CYS A 44 -2.68 3.91 3.61
CA CYS A 44 -1.28 3.98 4.02
C CYS A 44 -1.02 5.34 4.63
N ILE A 45 -0.45 5.36 5.83
CA ILE A 45 -0.11 6.56 6.59
C ILE A 45 1.40 6.51 6.84
N TRP A 46 2.16 7.30 6.08
CA TRP A 46 3.62 7.24 6.13
C TRP A 46 4.19 7.97 7.36
N PRO A 47 5.24 7.43 8.00
CA PRO A 47 6.03 6.25 7.62
C PRO A 47 5.57 4.90 8.21
N ALA A 48 4.51 4.87 9.02
CA ALA A 48 4.36 3.83 10.05
C ALA A 48 3.21 2.84 9.83
N GLU A 49 2.08 3.27 9.27
CA GLU A 49 0.85 2.47 9.41
C GLU A 49 0.19 2.14 8.08
N ILE A 50 -0.23 0.89 7.96
CA ILE A 50 -1.10 0.43 6.87
C ILE A 50 -2.37 -0.15 7.46
N TRP A 51 -3.50 0.39 7.03
CA TRP A 51 -4.83 -0.02 7.43
C TRP A 51 -5.56 -0.67 6.27
N VAL A 52 -6.30 -1.76 6.55
CA VAL A 52 -7.17 -2.42 5.57
C VAL A 52 -8.62 -2.34 6.01
N MET A 53 -9.53 -2.01 5.09
CA MET A 53 -10.96 -2.05 5.30
C MET A 53 -11.48 -3.45 5.00
N LYS A 54 -11.93 -4.19 6.03
CA LYS A 54 -12.49 -5.54 5.87
C LYS A 54 -13.94 -5.54 5.37
N GLU A 55 -14.70 -4.48 5.66
CA GLU A 55 -16.08 -4.33 5.23
C GLU A 55 -16.31 -2.91 4.70
N TYR A 56 -16.82 -2.83 3.47
CA TYR A 56 -16.93 -1.57 2.75
C TYR A 56 -17.81 -0.56 3.51
N LYS A 57 -17.33 0.68 3.66
CA LYS A 57 -18.00 1.79 4.38
C LYS A 57 -18.21 1.60 5.89
N VAL A 58 -17.73 0.51 6.49
CA VAL A 58 -17.88 0.26 7.93
C VAL A 58 -16.63 0.67 8.69
N GLN A 59 -16.73 1.71 9.52
CA GLN A 59 -15.58 2.26 10.26
C GLN A 59 -14.89 1.23 11.17
N SER A 60 -15.66 0.44 11.91
CA SER A 60 -15.12 -0.56 12.83
C SER A 60 -14.46 -1.75 12.13
N SER A 61 -14.56 -1.84 10.80
CA SER A 61 -13.94 -2.92 10.01
C SER A 61 -12.49 -2.60 9.63
N TRP A 62 -12.05 -1.36 9.82
CA TRP A 62 -10.65 -1.01 9.63
C TRP A 62 -9.76 -1.78 10.61
N THR A 63 -8.77 -2.47 10.07
CA THR A 63 -7.79 -3.24 10.85
C THR A 63 -6.40 -2.75 10.47
N GLN A 64 -5.59 -2.39 11.45
CA GLN A 64 -4.17 -2.10 11.22
C GLN A 64 -3.50 -3.41 10.80
N THR A 65 -2.97 -3.43 9.58
CA THR A 65 -2.38 -4.63 8.98
C THR A 65 -0.89 -4.70 9.26
N ILE A 66 -0.20 -3.56 9.18
CA ILE A 66 1.24 -3.52 9.35
C ILE A 66 1.60 -2.26 10.13
N ASP A 67 2.40 -2.45 11.18
CA ASP A 67 3.21 -1.41 11.81
C ASP A 67 4.63 -1.61 11.28
N ILE A 68 5.08 -0.77 10.34
CA ILE A 68 6.40 -0.92 9.72
C ILE A 68 7.40 -0.30 10.67
N PRO A 69 8.30 -1.07 11.29
CA PRO A 69 9.31 -0.48 12.15
C PRO A 69 10.17 0.43 11.27
N VAL A 70 10.18 1.73 11.59
CA VAL A 70 10.93 2.77 10.86
C VAL A 70 12.42 2.43 10.72
N ASP A 71 12.95 1.60 11.63
CA ASP A 71 14.35 1.17 11.63
C ASP A 71 14.64 -0.04 10.72
N THR A 72 13.61 -0.70 10.18
CA THR A 72 13.77 -1.91 9.34
C THR A 72 13.81 -1.62 7.84
N THR A 73 13.40 -0.44 7.41
CA THR A 73 13.43 -0.05 5.99
C THR A 73 14.61 0.92 5.75
N PRO A 74 15.50 0.66 4.77
CA PRO A 74 16.68 1.48 4.52
C PRO A 74 16.37 2.97 4.32
N ASN A 75 15.21 3.24 3.71
CA ASN A 75 14.75 4.59 3.39
C ASN A 75 13.58 5.08 4.24
N LYS A 76 13.13 4.33 5.26
CA LYS A 76 11.97 4.68 6.12
C LYS A 76 10.63 4.79 5.38
N PHE A 77 10.56 4.30 4.15
CA PHE A 77 9.36 4.30 3.32
C PHE A 77 9.03 2.88 2.87
N PHE A 78 7.76 2.60 2.61
CA PHE A 78 7.33 1.31 2.05
C PHE A 78 6.07 1.49 1.19
N TYR A 79 6.14 1.78 -0.09
CA TYR A 79 4.92 1.96 -0.88
C TYR A 79 4.35 0.60 -1.28
N PRO A 80 3.17 0.18 -0.79
CA PRO A 80 2.64 -1.13 -1.11
C PRO A 80 2.15 -1.16 -2.56
N ILE A 81 2.47 -2.25 -3.24
CA ILE A 81 2.23 -2.47 -4.67
C ILE A 81 1.14 -3.51 -4.87
N CYS A 82 1.25 -4.64 -4.18
CA CYS A 82 0.28 -5.72 -4.27
C CYS A 82 0.28 -6.58 -3.01
N SER A 83 -0.79 -7.37 -2.85
CA SER A 83 -0.87 -8.44 -1.88
C SER A 83 -0.70 -9.80 -2.56
N THR A 84 -0.06 -10.73 -1.85
CA THR A 84 0.06 -12.12 -2.30
C THR A 84 -1.18 -12.92 -1.88
N LYS A 85 -1.34 -14.12 -2.44
CA LYS A 85 -2.42 -15.05 -2.05
C LYS A 85 -2.36 -15.45 -0.57
N CYS A 86 -1.20 -15.34 0.08
CA CYS A 86 -1.01 -15.67 1.48
C CYS A 86 -1.29 -14.49 2.42
N GLY A 87 -1.62 -13.30 1.89
CA GLY A 87 -1.84 -12.10 2.70
C GLY A 87 -0.60 -11.21 2.84
N ASP A 88 0.59 -11.70 2.48
CA ASP A 88 1.81 -10.89 2.49
C ASP A 88 1.68 -9.67 1.58
N ILE A 89 2.27 -8.54 1.98
CA ILE A 89 2.26 -7.29 1.21
C ILE A 89 3.64 -7.06 0.61
N VAL A 90 3.67 -6.77 -0.68
CA VAL A 90 4.88 -6.45 -1.45
C VAL A 90 4.86 -4.95 -1.78
N GLY A 91 5.99 -4.28 -1.63
CA GLY A 91 6.10 -2.83 -1.85
C GLY A 91 7.55 -2.37 -2.05
N THR A 92 7.77 -1.06 -2.21
CA THR A 92 9.10 -0.48 -2.43
C THR A 92 9.54 0.51 -1.37
N ASP A 93 10.85 0.72 -1.22
CA ASP A 93 11.40 1.68 -0.26
C ASP A 93 11.57 3.10 -0.84
N PHE A 94 10.68 3.52 -1.75
CA PHE A 94 10.83 4.75 -2.58
C PHE A 94 11.96 4.68 -3.62
N SER A 95 12.93 3.80 -3.43
CA SER A 95 14.10 3.66 -4.29
C SER A 95 14.00 2.36 -5.11
N SER A 96 15.14 1.73 -5.40
CA SER A 96 15.21 0.48 -6.13
C SER A 96 14.99 -0.78 -5.27
N GLY A 97 14.63 -0.62 -3.99
CA GLY A 97 14.40 -1.71 -3.06
C GLY A 97 12.99 -2.26 -3.15
N LEU A 98 12.86 -3.57 -3.38
CA LEU A 98 11.61 -4.31 -3.26
C LEU A 98 11.60 -5.05 -1.91
N MET A 99 10.52 -4.87 -1.15
CA MET A 99 10.30 -5.48 0.15
C MET A 99 9.05 -6.34 0.14
N LYS A 100 9.07 -7.37 0.99
CA LYS A 100 7.91 -8.20 1.29
C LYS A 100 7.72 -8.29 2.81
N PHE A 101 6.53 -7.97 3.28
CA PHE A 101 6.12 -8.10 4.68
C PHE A 101 5.02 -9.15 4.82
N ASN A 102 5.01 -9.90 5.93
CA ASN A 102 3.84 -10.68 6.32
C ASN A 102 2.75 -9.79 6.94
N ASP A 103 1.63 -10.39 7.30
CA ASP A 103 0.51 -9.75 7.99
C ASP A 103 0.80 -9.38 9.46
N GLU A 104 1.93 -9.82 10.01
CA GLU A 104 2.45 -9.32 11.30
C GLU A 104 3.44 -8.14 11.15
N GLY A 105 3.67 -7.65 9.94
CA GLY A 105 4.58 -6.53 9.67
C GLY A 105 6.07 -6.84 9.79
N GLN A 106 6.43 -8.12 9.73
CA GLN A 106 7.82 -8.58 9.70
C GLN A 106 8.33 -8.60 8.26
N LEU A 107 9.52 -8.02 8.05
CA LEU A 107 10.21 -8.05 6.76
C LEU A 107 10.67 -9.48 6.46
N LEU A 108 10.05 -10.10 5.44
CA LEU A 108 10.40 -11.45 4.98
C LEU A 108 11.53 -11.42 3.95
N GLU A 109 11.53 -10.43 3.06
CA GLU A 109 12.47 -10.36 1.95
C GLU A 109 12.74 -8.90 1.57
N TYR A 110 14.00 -8.60 1.25
CA TYR A 110 14.44 -7.33 0.68
C TYR A 110 15.40 -7.59 -0.48
N ARG A 111 15.17 -6.95 -1.63
CA ARG A 111 16.08 -6.94 -2.77
C ARG A 111 16.25 -5.53 -3.32
N SER A 112 17.49 -5.06 -3.37
CA SER A 112 17.85 -3.82 -4.09
C SER A 112 18.29 -4.16 -5.51
N TYR A 113 17.82 -3.39 -6.50
CA TYR A 113 18.14 -3.60 -7.92
C TYR A 113 19.08 -2.53 -8.50
N VAL A 114 19.44 -1.49 -7.74
CA VAL A 114 20.40 -0.45 -8.13
C VAL A 114 21.41 -0.24 -7.00
N ASP A 115 22.70 -0.10 -7.36
CA ASP A 115 23.83 0.11 -6.44
C ASP A 115 24.11 1.60 -6.19
N ASP A 116 23.32 2.49 -6.80
CA ASP A 116 23.46 3.94 -6.72
C ASP A 116 22.39 4.52 -5.77
N ASP A 117 22.82 5.37 -4.84
CA ASP A 117 22.03 6.09 -3.81
C ASP A 117 21.10 7.15 -4.42
N ARG A 118 20.75 6.99 -5.70
CA ARG A 118 19.84 7.91 -6.39
C ARG A 118 18.41 7.50 -6.10
N ARG A 119 17.74 8.39 -5.38
CA ARG A 119 16.29 8.40 -5.17
C ARG A 119 15.55 8.60 -6.49
N TYR A 120 15.39 7.52 -7.25
CA TYR A 120 14.45 7.45 -8.35
C TYR A 120 13.29 6.55 -7.92
N GLU A 121 12.06 7.04 -8.07
CA GLU A 121 10.88 6.17 -8.00
C GLU A 121 10.91 5.25 -9.22
N PRO A 122 11.12 3.93 -9.05
CA PRO A 122 11.10 3.03 -10.18
C PRO A 122 9.68 2.95 -10.76
N GLU A 123 9.57 3.03 -12.08
CA GLU A 123 8.31 2.74 -12.77
C GLU A 123 8.07 1.23 -12.69
N LEU A 124 7.23 0.81 -11.75
CA LEU A 124 6.91 -0.59 -11.50
C LEU A 124 5.54 -0.92 -12.06
N VAL A 125 5.48 -2.03 -12.76
CA VAL A 125 4.24 -2.58 -13.29
C VAL A 125 4.04 -3.96 -12.70
N VAL A 126 2.90 -4.16 -12.03
CA VAL A 126 2.47 -5.48 -11.59
C VAL A 126 1.83 -6.19 -12.77
N TYR A 127 2.41 -7.32 -13.17
CA TYR A 127 1.77 -8.19 -14.14
C TYR A 127 0.85 -9.17 -13.40
N THR A 128 -0.46 -9.03 -13.62
CA THR A 128 -1.43 -10.04 -13.23
C THR A 128 -1.55 -11.06 -14.35
N GLU A 129 -1.31 -12.34 -14.04
CA GLU A 129 -1.42 -13.42 -15.03
C GLU A 129 -2.78 -13.37 -15.71
N SER A 130 -2.75 -13.46 -17.05
CA SER A 130 -3.94 -13.53 -17.88
C SER A 130 -3.75 -14.65 -18.91
N LEU A 131 -4.82 -14.98 -19.64
CA LEU A 131 -4.71 -15.92 -20.78
C LEU A 131 -3.83 -15.37 -21.92
N LEU A 132 -3.42 -14.11 -21.85
CA LEU A 132 -2.49 -13.48 -22.79
C LEU A 132 -1.07 -13.61 -22.24
N SER A 133 -0.18 -14.14 -23.08
CA SER A 133 1.24 -14.15 -22.77
C SER A 133 1.74 -12.74 -22.48
N PRO A 134 2.62 -12.56 -21.49
CA PRO A 134 3.27 -11.26 -21.28
C PRO A 134 4.01 -10.86 -22.56
N PRO A 135 4.13 -9.55 -22.86
CA PRO A 135 4.89 -9.09 -24.01
C PRO A 135 6.30 -9.67 -23.92
N SER A 136 6.67 -10.51 -24.89
CA SER A 136 8.02 -11.04 -24.97
C SER A 136 8.95 -9.90 -25.40
N ASN A 137 9.99 -9.64 -24.62
CA ASN A 137 11.14 -8.86 -25.09
C ASN A 137 11.88 -9.68 -26.16
N ASN A 138 11.31 -9.74 -27.37
CA ASN A 138 12.02 -10.15 -28.55
C ASN A 138 12.51 -8.87 -29.23
N ASP A 139 13.70 -8.43 -28.85
CA ASP A 139 14.59 -7.67 -29.73
C ASP A 139 15.41 -8.66 -30.57
#